data_AF-A0A7C6VVK6-F1
#
_entry.id   AF-A0A7C6VVK6-F1
#
_cell.length_a   1.000
_cell.length_b   1.000
_cell.length_c   1.000
_cell.angle_alpha   90.00
_cell.angle_beta   90.00
_cell.angle_gamma   90.00
#
_symmetry.space_group_name_H-M   'P 1'
#
loop_
_entity.id
_entity.type
_entity.pdbx_description
1 polymer ?
#
loop_
_entity_poly.entity_id
_entity_poly.type
_entity_poly.pdbx_seq_one_letter_code
_entity_poly.pdbx_strand_id
1 'polypeptide(L)'
;MQTVWQNRVRAAVRNNISAHTLAAFNTNVDVVVHLRQDRLEPLLASSRIDLQEVEGLLNREIPSVSSANGFLAVLMQALREGKSVHIVLRDMAMLDWLEEVFPERAESMGGQAGIIANQMSALGAHSLVYTALLSPKQASMFFPEVFFPVARDELAIINVQEAVRPQDQLKENWIFEYAKDERFEIGEHVIVTPRANRVILATRPEGAVMAFDPGLEKFLPQLGREIDVAFLAGFHYAPSEEGELKAYLETSMRSLHRLKEQNPNLRLHFEYVPMSEDRAERAMLKAVGSEIQSFGINENEIKRVLRIFGHGKEREAIERNECAYTLYDGVRRLMEELGFERIQLHNLGYYVVVVKKPYRVPIEHVREACLYASSVNGIKAKYGGYVRPERLVEAGGITLSAIGFRQLEIFAEEMRKRGATVPPNFLEDGILEFESHAVLVVPAHVIQDPVSTVGMGDTISSSAYAYEQSWS
;
A
#
# COMPACT_ATOMS: atom_id res chain seq x y z
N MET A 1 -24.93 -20.13 -5.84
CA MET A 1 -24.05 -19.00 -5.45
C MET A 1 -22.65 -19.42 -5.00
N GLN A 2 -22.41 -19.87 -3.75
CA GLN A 2 -21.03 -20.05 -3.22
C GLN A 2 -20.15 -20.98 -4.05
N THR A 3 -20.70 -22.12 -4.52
CA THR A 3 -20.00 -23.06 -5.40
C THR A 3 -19.52 -22.41 -6.71
N VAL A 4 -20.30 -21.49 -7.28
CA VAL A 4 -19.95 -20.78 -8.52
C VAL A 4 -18.71 -19.90 -8.28
N TRP A 5 -18.73 -19.11 -7.21
CA TRP A 5 -17.60 -18.29 -6.82
C TRP A 5 -16.35 -19.10 -6.51
N GLN A 6 -16.49 -20.22 -5.77
CA GLN A 6 -15.35 -21.09 -5.45
C GLN A 6 -14.74 -21.72 -6.72
N ASN A 7 -15.56 -22.09 -7.70
CA ASN A 7 -15.07 -22.60 -8.98
C ASN A 7 -14.28 -21.53 -9.74
N ARG A 8 -14.71 -20.26 -9.70
CA ARG A 8 -13.94 -19.15 -10.28
C ARG A 8 -12.61 -18.92 -9.57
N VAL A 9 -12.57 -19.01 -8.24
CA VAL A 9 -11.30 -18.96 -7.49
C VAL A 9 -10.36 -20.07 -7.96
N ARG A 10 -10.83 -21.33 -8.02
CA ARG A 10 -10.04 -22.48 -8.48
C ARG A 10 -9.52 -22.32 -9.91
N ALA A 11 -10.27 -21.64 -10.78
CA ALA A 11 -9.83 -21.32 -12.12
C ALA A 11 -8.74 -20.22 -12.10
N ALA A 12 -8.99 -19.12 -11.40
CA ALA A 12 -8.09 -17.97 -11.34
C ALA A 12 -6.71 -18.34 -10.77
N VAL A 13 -6.64 -19.13 -9.69
CA VAL A 13 -5.35 -19.48 -9.04
C VAL A 13 -4.44 -20.40 -9.84
N ARG A 14 -4.89 -20.88 -11.02
CA ARG A 14 -4.08 -21.70 -11.93
C ARG A 14 -3.41 -20.90 -13.04
N ASN A 15 -3.77 -19.62 -13.17
CA ASN A 15 -3.20 -18.72 -14.15
C ASN A 15 -1.99 -17.99 -13.56
N ASN A 16 -1.10 -17.52 -14.43
CA ASN A 16 0.08 -16.74 -14.06
C ASN A 16 -0.07 -15.30 -14.52
N ILE A 17 0.64 -14.38 -13.88
CA ILE A 17 0.77 -13.01 -14.36
C ILE A 17 1.81 -13.00 -15.48
N SER A 18 1.39 -12.61 -16.69
CA SER A 18 2.27 -12.47 -17.85
C SER A 18 2.68 -11.02 -18.12
N ALA A 19 2.01 -10.05 -17.49
CA ALA A 19 2.35 -8.64 -17.61
C ALA A 19 3.76 -8.33 -17.05
N HIS A 20 4.51 -7.52 -17.78
CA HIS A 20 5.75 -6.93 -17.31
C HIS A 20 5.44 -5.75 -16.39
N THR A 21 5.93 -5.78 -15.16
CA THR A 21 5.56 -4.82 -14.12
C THR A 21 6.71 -3.89 -13.78
N LEU A 22 6.44 -2.60 -13.57
CA LEU A 22 7.33 -1.66 -12.88
C LEU A 22 6.72 -1.27 -11.54
N ALA A 23 7.50 -1.26 -10.47
CA ALA A 23 7.11 -0.67 -9.19
C ALA A 23 8.01 0.51 -8.85
N ALA A 24 7.42 1.67 -8.54
CA ALA A 24 8.13 2.88 -8.13
C ALA A 24 7.26 3.69 -7.14
N PHE A 25 7.76 4.55 -6.26
CA PHE A 25 9.16 4.93 -6.08
C PHE A 25 9.72 4.51 -4.73
N ASN A 26 8.86 4.36 -3.71
CA ASN A 26 9.31 4.26 -2.34
C ASN A 26 9.66 2.81 -1.96
N THR A 27 10.91 2.65 -1.54
CA THR A 27 11.45 1.45 -0.91
C THR A 27 12.09 1.87 0.40
N ASN A 28 12.08 0.99 1.37
CA ASN A 28 12.85 1.15 2.60
C ASN A 28 13.13 -0.24 3.22
N VAL A 29 13.95 -0.28 4.26
CA VAL A 29 14.01 -1.42 5.16
C VAL A 29 13.01 -1.17 6.30
N ASP A 30 12.11 -2.11 6.54
CA ASP A 30 11.29 -2.12 7.76
C ASP A 30 12.05 -2.93 8.82
N VAL A 31 12.48 -2.25 9.89
CA VAL A 31 13.17 -2.83 11.04
C VAL A 31 12.16 -3.03 12.15
N VAL A 32 11.72 -4.27 12.36
CA VAL A 32 10.62 -4.62 13.27
C VAL A 32 11.16 -5.11 14.61
N VAL A 33 10.67 -4.48 15.68
CA VAL A 33 10.93 -4.84 17.07
C VAL A 33 9.59 -5.18 17.74
N HIS A 34 9.46 -6.39 18.25
CA HIS A 34 8.29 -6.76 19.06
C HIS A 34 8.56 -6.39 20.52
N LEU A 35 7.90 -5.34 21.00
CA LEU A 35 8.03 -4.83 22.36
C LEU A 35 7.40 -5.76 23.37
N ARG A 36 8.18 -6.02 24.42
CA ARG A 36 7.81 -6.66 25.69
C ARG A 36 8.66 -6.02 26.78
N GLN A 37 8.34 -6.24 28.06
CA GLN A 37 9.08 -5.59 29.14
C GLN A 37 10.59 -5.87 29.07
N ASP A 38 10.99 -7.13 28.88
CA ASP A 38 12.39 -7.56 28.73
C ASP A 38 13.09 -6.89 27.54
N ARG A 39 12.35 -6.59 26.47
CA ARG A 39 12.86 -5.90 25.27
C ARG A 39 13.09 -4.41 25.48
N LEU A 40 12.45 -3.80 26.48
CA LEU A 40 12.67 -2.39 26.83
C LEU A 40 13.83 -2.22 27.82
N GLU A 41 14.25 -3.25 28.53
CA GLU A 41 15.29 -3.13 29.56
C GLU A 41 16.60 -2.48 29.05
N PRO A 42 17.16 -2.86 27.87
CA PRO A 42 18.37 -2.21 27.36
C PRO A 42 18.16 -0.73 27.04
N LEU A 43 16.98 -0.38 26.53
CA LEU A 43 16.59 1.02 26.30
C LEU A 43 16.56 1.80 27.61
N LEU A 44 15.93 1.26 28.66
CA LEU A 44 15.81 1.91 29.97
C LEU A 44 17.13 2.00 30.74
N ALA A 45 18.05 1.06 30.50
CA ALA A 45 19.40 1.06 31.07
C ALA A 45 20.38 1.99 30.34
N SER A 46 20.02 2.51 29.16
CA SER A 46 20.84 3.39 28.36
C SER A 46 21.17 4.69 29.09
N SER A 47 22.44 5.09 29.12
CA SER A 47 22.86 6.38 29.67
C SER A 47 22.35 7.60 28.89
N ARG A 48 21.72 7.38 27.73
CA ARG A 48 21.04 8.43 26.95
C ARG A 48 19.61 8.70 27.42
N ILE A 49 19.08 7.88 28.34
CA ILE A 49 17.74 8.05 28.90
C ILE A 49 17.83 8.74 30.27
N ASP A 50 17.11 9.86 30.38
CA ASP A 50 16.81 10.54 31.64
C ASP A 50 15.29 10.53 31.84
N LEU A 51 14.83 9.72 32.79
CA LEU A 51 13.40 9.54 33.06
C LEU A 51 12.73 10.83 33.54
N GLN A 52 13.46 11.75 34.18
CA GLN A 52 12.91 13.04 34.60
C GLN A 52 12.66 13.94 33.38
N GLU A 53 13.56 13.91 32.39
CA GLU A 53 13.35 14.64 31.13
C GLU A 53 12.18 14.04 30.33
N VAL A 54 12.12 12.70 30.25
CA VAL A 54 11.01 11.99 29.59
C VAL A 54 9.67 12.38 30.21
N GLU A 55 9.56 12.49 31.53
CA GLU A 55 8.33 12.91 32.22
C GLU A 55 7.85 14.28 31.74
N GLY A 56 8.78 15.23 31.57
CA GLY A 56 8.48 16.57 31.07
C GLY A 56 7.94 16.60 29.63
N LEU A 57 8.14 15.52 28.87
CA LEU A 57 7.69 15.38 27.48
C LEU A 57 6.35 14.66 27.33
N LEU A 58 5.93 13.84 28.30
CA LEU A 58 4.74 12.97 28.16
C LEU A 58 3.43 13.71 27.90
N ASN A 59 3.32 14.98 28.28
CA ASN A 59 2.13 15.81 28.05
C ASN A 59 2.32 16.85 26.93
N ARG A 60 3.37 16.73 26.12
CA ARG A 60 3.67 17.63 25.00
C ARG A 60 3.45 16.92 23.68
N GLU A 61 3.10 17.72 22.67
CA GLU A 61 3.12 17.26 21.29
C GLU A 61 4.58 17.15 20.82
N ILE A 62 4.94 15.99 20.27
CA ILE A 62 6.28 15.71 19.75
C ILE A 62 6.15 15.59 18.23
N PRO A 63 6.50 16.64 17.46
CA PRO A 63 6.32 16.62 16.00
C PRO A 63 7.35 15.73 15.28
N SER A 64 8.50 15.50 15.91
CA SER A 64 9.55 14.62 15.40
C SER A 64 10.49 14.19 16.52
N VAL A 65 11.16 13.04 16.35
CA VAL A 65 12.17 12.53 17.27
C VAL A 65 13.55 13.01 16.87
N SER A 66 14.31 13.55 17.82
CA SER A 66 15.72 13.93 17.66
C SER A 66 16.56 13.62 18.90
N SER A 67 16.02 12.84 19.85
CA SER A 67 16.72 12.42 21.06
C SER A 67 16.15 11.11 21.59
N ALA A 68 16.95 10.37 22.36
CA ALA A 68 16.55 9.14 23.04
C ALA A 68 15.35 9.37 23.99
N ASN A 69 15.37 10.47 24.75
CA ASN A 69 14.26 10.85 25.64
C ASN A 69 12.98 11.15 24.85
N GLY A 70 13.08 11.86 23.72
CA GLY A 70 11.94 12.11 22.83
C GLY A 70 11.37 10.81 22.25
N PHE A 71 12.24 9.87 21.87
CA PHE A 71 11.81 8.56 21.40
C PHE A 71 11.04 7.79 22.48
N LEU A 72 11.58 7.67 23.69
CA LEU A 72 10.91 6.97 24.79
C LEU A 72 9.58 7.64 25.18
N ALA A 73 9.51 8.97 25.19
CA ALA A 73 8.28 9.69 25.47
C ALA A 73 7.17 9.36 24.45
N VAL A 74 7.50 9.35 23.16
CA VAL A 74 6.55 8.96 22.09
C VAL A 74 6.11 7.50 22.25
N LEU A 75 7.05 6.61 22.56
CA LEU A 75 6.74 5.21 22.79
C LEU A 75 5.76 5.05 23.96
N MET A 76 6.03 5.70 25.10
CA MET A 76 5.16 5.66 26.27
C MET A 76 3.76 6.24 25.99
N GLN A 77 3.66 7.36 25.28
CA GLN A 77 2.36 7.92 24.87
C GLN A 77 1.56 6.93 24.01
N ALA A 78 2.19 6.34 22.99
CA ALA A 78 1.55 5.38 22.10
C ALA A 78 1.10 4.10 22.82
N LEU A 79 1.93 3.58 23.74
CA LEU A 79 1.60 2.41 24.56
C LEU A 79 0.37 2.67 25.46
N ARG A 80 0.29 3.86 26.07
CA ARG A 80 -0.85 4.26 26.93
C ARG A 80 -2.14 4.43 26.14
N GLU A 81 -2.08 5.08 24.99
CA GLU A 81 -3.26 5.38 24.18
C GLU A 81 -3.70 4.18 23.32
N GLY A 82 -2.78 3.25 23.02
CA GLY A 82 -3.00 2.16 22.08
C GLY A 82 -3.25 2.61 20.64
N LYS A 83 -2.75 3.80 20.25
CA LYS A 83 -2.89 4.34 18.89
C LYS A 83 -1.65 4.04 18.05
N SER A 84 -1.85 3.93 16.74
CA SER A 84 -0.71 3.86 15.82
C SER A 84 -0.11 5.25 15.69
N VAL A 85 1.20 5.35 15.87
CA VAL A 85 1.94 6.61 15.72
C VAL A 85 2.94 6.44 14.59
N HIS A 86 2.99 7.42 13.68
CA HIS A 86 4.02 7.51 12.65
C HIS A 86 4.76 8.83 12.83
N ILE A 87 6.03 8.78 13.19
CA ILE A 87 6.84 9.95 13.52
C ILE A 87 8.18 9.92 12.79
N VAL A 88 8.69 11.10 12.42
CA VAL A 88 9.96 11.23 11.72
C VAL A 88 11.13 11.26 12.70
N LEU A 89 12.15 10.45 12.44
CA LEU A 89 13.48 10.57 13.05
C LEU A 89 14.28 11.61 12.28
N ARG A 90 14.65 12.71 12.95
CA ARG A 90 15.49 13.77 12.35
C ARG A 90 16.98 13.54 12.56
N ASP A 91 17.36 12.97 13.70
CA ASP A 91 18.75 12.70 14.01
C ASP A 91 19.12 11.27 13.60
N MET A 92 19.73 11.14 12.41
CA MET A 92 20.15 9.84 11.88
C MET A 92 21.28 9.20 12.70
N ALA A 93 22.00 9.97 13.54
CA ALA A 93 23.00 9.40 14.46
C ALA A 93 22.37 8.55 15.59
N MET A 94 21.04 8.57 15.72
CA MET A 94 20.33 7.67 16.62
C MET A 94 20.22 6.24 16.09
N LEU A 95 20.45 5.98 14.80
CA LEU A 95 20.27 4.64 14.22
C LEU A 95 21.24 3.62 14.83
N ASP A 96 22.53 3.94 14.93
CA ASP A 96 23.52 3.07 15.58
C ASP A 96 23.12 2.75 17.03
N TRP A 97 22.55 3.74 17.73
CA TRP A 97 22.06 3.55 19.10
C TRP A 97 20.79 2.69 19.16
N LEU A 98 19.87 2.82 18.20
CA LEU A 98 18.68 1.96 18.12
C LEU A 98 19.08 0.50 17.87
N GLU A 99 20.07 0.26 17.01
CA GLU A 99 20.62 -1.08 16.81
C GLU A 99 21.27 -1.68 18.05
N GLU A 100 21.95 -0.85 18.86
CA GLU A 100 22.56 -1.24 20.12
C GLU A 100 21.50 -1.64 21.16
N VAL A 101 20.46 -0.82 21.35
CA VAL A 101 19.44 -1.06 22.40
C VAL A 101 18.35 -2.05 21.97
N PHE A 102 18.20 -2.30 20.67
CA PHE A 102 17.30 -3.33 20.13
C PHE A 102 18.07 -4.34 19.25
N PRO A 103 18.90 -5.21 19.87
CA PRO A 103 19.68 -6.20 19.13
C PRO A 103 18.79 -7.30 18.52
N GLU A 104 17.66 -7.61 19.17
CA GLU A 104 16.68 -8.57 18.66
C GLU A 104 15.60 -7.86 17.85
N ARG A 105 15.81 -7.90 16.53
CA ARG A 105 14.95 -7.28 15.53
C ARG A 105 14.84 -8.16 14.29
N ALA A 106 13.73 -8.03 13.57
CA ALA A 106 13.56 -8.60 12.25
C ALA A 106 13.67 -7.48 11.22
N GLU A 107 14.24 -7.78 10.06
CA GLU A 107 14.29 -6.83 8.96
C GLU A 107 13.55 -7.39 7.76
N SER A 108 12.84 -6.53 7.06
CA SER A 108 12.10 -6.90 5.88
C SER A 108 12.07 -5.77 4.86
N MET A 109 11.75 -6.10 3.62
CA MET A 109 11.49 -5.10 2.58
C MET A 109 10.23 -4.31 2.93
N GLY A 110 10.40 -3.00 3.05
CA GLY A 110 9.33 -2.03 3.24
C GLY A 110 9.14 -1.11 2.04
N GLY A 111 8.07 -0.32 2.11
CA GLY A 111 7.66 0.59 1.04
C GLY A 111 6.92 -0.14 -0.08
N GLN A 112 5.88 0.51 -0.59
CA GLN A 112 4.98 -0.08 -1.58
C GLN A 112 5.72 -0.61 -2.81
N ALA A 113 6.65 0.17 -3.37
CA ALA A 113 7.37 -0.27 -4.57
C ALA A 113 8.22 -1.52 -4.31
N GLY A 114 8.87 -1.59 -3.14
CA GLY A 114 9.68 -2.73 -2.72
C GLY A 114 8.84 -3.99 -2.52
N ILE A 115 7.74 -3.86 -1.79
CA ILE A 115 6.80 -4.97 -1.52
C ILE A 115 6.18 -5.47 -2.82
N ILE A 116 5.72 -4.57 -3.69
CA ILE A 116 5.10 -4.92 -4.97
C ILE A 116 6.11 -5.62 -5.88
N ALA A 117 7.33 -5.09 -6.04
CA ALA A 117 8.33 -5.70 -6.90
C ALA A 117 8.69 -7.12 -6.47
N ASN A 118 8.92 -7.34 -5.17
CA ASN A 118 9.18 -8.68 -4.63
C ASN A 118 7.97 -9.61 -4.81
N GLN A 119 6.74 -9.13 -4.59
CA GLN A 119 5.53 -9.95 -4.76
C GLN A 119 5.29 -10.34 -6.23
N MET A 120 5.51 -9.42 -7.17
CA MET A 120 5.38 -9.71 -8.61
C MET A 120 6.44 -10.72 -9.05
N SER A 121 7.69 -10.53 -8.62
CA SER A 121 8.78 -11.49 -8.84
C SER A 121 8.45 -12.86 -8.23
N ALA A 122 7.92 -12.91 -7.01
CA ALA A 122 7.52 -14.14 -6.34
C ALA A 122 6.45 -14.92 -7.10
N LEU A 123 5.52 -14.21 -7.76
CA LEU A 123 4.47 -14.79 -8.60
C LEU A 123 4.97 -15.18 -10.00
N GLY A 124 6.25 -14.97 -10.31
CA GLY A 124 6.88 -15.32 -11.59
C GLY A 124 6.70 -14.26 -12.68
N ALA A 125 6.20 -13.06 -12.36
CA ALA A 125 6.11 -11.97 -13.32
C ALA A 125 7.49 -11.35 -13.56
N HIS A 126 7.71 -10.81 -14.77
CA HIS A 126 8.89 -9.99 -15.05
C HIS A 126 8.76 -8.66 -14.30
N SER A 127 9.54 -8.50 -13.23
CA SER A 127 9.38 -7.44 -12.25
C SER A 127 10.56 -6.47 -12.25
N LEU A 128 10.29 -5.21 -12.58
CA LEU A 128 11.21 -4.10 -12.45
C LEU A 128 10.85 -3.28 -11.21
N VAL A 129 11.87 -2.73 -10.55
CA VAL A 129 11.71 -1.71 -9.52
C VAL A 129 12.53 -0.48 -9.88
N TYR A 130 12.01 0.70 -9.55
CA TYR A 130 12.78 1.93 -9.57
C TYR A 130 12.64 2.65 -8.23
N THR A 131 13.78 3.07 -7.68
CA THR A 131 13.86 3.90 -6.48
C THR A 131 15.07 4.82 -6.53
N ALA A 132 14.95 6.01 -5.94
CA ALA A 132 16.02 7.00 -5.93
C ALA A 132 17.24 6.56 -5.11
N LEU A 133 17.04 5.77 -4.04
CA LEU A 133 18.12 5.28 -3.19
C LEU A 133 18.22 3.76 -3.25
N LEU A 134 19.36 3.24 -3.69
CA LEU A 134 19.61 1.80 -3.80
C LEU A 134 20.96 1.43 -3.17
N SER A 135 21.05 1.62 -1.85
CA SER A 135 22.21 1.20 -1.06
C SER A 135 22.38 -0.34 -1.09
N PRO A 136 23.58 -0.87 -0.76
CA PRO A 136 23.82 -2.31 -0.74
C PRO A 136 22.81 -3.08 0.13
N LYS A 137 22.46 -2.51 1.29
CA LYS A 137 21.47 -3.09 2.20
C LYS A 137 20.07 -3.09 1.59
N GLN A 138 19.64 -1.99 0.98
CA GLN A 138 18.34 -1.93 0.32
C GLN A 138 18.23 -2.93 -0.84
N ALA A 139 19.27 -3.06 -1.65
CA ALA A 139 19.31 -4.01 -2.76
C ALA A 139 19.26 -5.47 -2.29
N SER A 140 19.89 -5.78 -1.15
CA SER A 140 19.87 -7.13 -0.56
C SER A 140 18.48 -7.60 -0.11
N MET A 141 17.53 -6.67 0.08
CA MET A 141 16.14 -6.99 0.44
C MET A 141 15.27 -7.38 -0.76
N PHE A 142 15.76 -7.17 -1.99
CA PHE A 142 15.06 -7.60 -3.19
C PHE A 142 15.38 -9.06 -3.54
N PHE A 143 14.41 -9.72 -4.16
CA PHE A 143 14.66 -11.02 -4.76
C PHE A 143 15.64 -10.91 -5.95
N PRO A 144 16.52 -11.92 -6.15
CA PRO A 144 17.46 -11.91 -7.27
C PRO A 144 16.79 -11.80 -8.64
N GLU A 145 15.53 -12.16 -8.78
CA GLU A 145 14.78 -12.09 -10.03
C GLU A 145 14.17 -10.69 -10.30
N VAL A 146 14.40 -9.71 -9.42
CA VAL A 146 13.97 -8.31 -9.63
C VAL A 146 15.02 -7.54 -10.43
N PHE A 147 14.54 -6.77 -11.41
CA PHE A 147 15.37 -5.95 -12.29
C PHE A 147 15.27 -4.46 -11.97
N PHE A 148 16.25 -3.69 -12.43
CA PHE A 148 16.34 -2.25 -12.22
C PHE A 148 16.75 -1.54 -13.52
N PRO A 149 16.07 -0.46 -13.93
CA PRO A 149 16.45 0.32 -15.10
C PRO A 149 17.59 1.30 -14.76
N VAL A 150 18.68 1.23 -15.52
CA VAL A 150 19.87 2.09 -15.35
C VAL A 150 20.10 2.89 -16.62
N ALA A 151 20.26 4.21 -16.45
CA ALA A 151 20.70 5.10 -17.50
C ALA A 151 22.22 5.00 -17.70
N ARG A 152 22.66 4.54 -18.87
CA ARG A 152 24.06 4.60 -19.32
C ARG A 152 24.12 5.40 -20.63
N ASP A 153 24.99 5.02 -21.56
CA ASP A 153 24.91 5.50 -22.95
C ASP A 153 23.56 5.13 -23.60
N GLU A 154 23.03 3.95 -23.21
CA GLU A 154 21.69 3.46 -23.52
C GLU A 154 20.95 3.03 -22.23
N LEU A 155 19.64 2.78 -22.34
CA LEU A 155 18.87 2.17 -21.26
C LEU A 155 19.29 0.71 -21.10
N ALA A 156 19.73 0.33 -19.90
CA ALA A 156 19.98 -1.05 -19.54
C ALA A 156 18.98 -1.49 -18.44
N ILE A 157 18.43 -2.69 -18.56
CA ILE A 157 17.65 -3.35 -17.51
C ILE A 157 18.53 -4.47 -16.96
N ILE A 158 18.99 -4.31 -15.72
CA ILE A 158 19.95 -5.24 -15.08
C ILE A 158 19.38 -5.77 -13.78
N ASN A 159 20.04 -6.76 -13.18
CA ASN A 159 19.68 -7.25 -11.87
C ASN A 159 19.72 -6.12 -10.83
N VAL A 160 18.73 -6.03 -9.94
CA VAL A 160 18.69 -4.97 -8.91
C VAL A 160 19.91 -4.99 -7.98
N GLN A 161 20.49 -6.17 -7.71
CA GLN A 161 21.68 -6.31 -6.87
C GLN A 161 22.97 -5.85 -7.59
N GLU A 162 22.95 -5.78 -8.93
CA GLU A 162 24.04 -5.22 -9.75
C GLU A 162 23.90 -3.69 -9.93
N ALA A 163 22.71 -3.14 -9.70
CA ALA A 163 22.42 -1.70 -9.81
C ALA A 163 22.77 -0.90 -8.53
N VAL A 164 23.37 -1.55 -7.53
CA VAL A 164 23.74 -0.97 -6.24
C VAL A 164 24.59 0.28 -6.38
N ARG A 165 24.27 1.28 -5.56
CA ARG A 165 25.04 2.52 -5.41
C ARG A 165 25.56 2.60 -3.96
N PRO A 166 26.84 2.23 -3.71
CA PRO A 166 27.39 2.14 -2.35
C PRO A 166 27.32 3.43 -1.52
N GLN A 167 27.27 4.57 -2.20
CA GLN A 167 27.18 5.90 -1.59
C GLN A 167 25.75 6.31 -1.20
N ASP A 168 24.72 5.60 -1.69
CA ASP A 168 23.34 5.95 -1.39
C ASP A 168 23.04 5.67 0.09
N GLN A 169 22.36 6.62 0.73
CA GLN A 169 21.89 6.43 2.10
C GLN A 169 20.81 5.34 2.15
N LEU A 170 20.72 4.67 3.29
CA LEU A 170 19.65 3.71 3.56
C LEU A 170 18.45 4.43 4.17
N LYS A 171 17.27 4.17 3.61
CA LYS A 171 16.01 4.55 4.24
C LYS A 171 15.51 3.38 5.08
N GLU A 172 15.30 3.63 6.35
CA GLU A 172 14.78 2.67 7.32
C GLU A 172 13.54 3.21 8.02
N ASN A 173 12.60 2.32 8.32
CA ASN A 173 11.50 2.58 9.24
C ASN A 173 11.62 1.59 10.39
N TRP A 174 11.82 2.10 11.60
CA TRP A 174 11.81 1.30 12.81
C TRP A 174 10.39 1.15 13.32
N ILE A 175 9.89 -0.09 13.33
CA ILE A 175 8.51 -0.45 13.67
C ILE A 175 8.51 -1.19 15.00
N PHE A 176 7.96 -0.54 16.02
CA PHE A 176 7.84 -1.08 17.37
C PHE A 176 6.42 -1.60 17.57
N GLU A 177 6.23 -2.91 17.48
CA GLU A 177 4.94 -3.57 17.63
C GLU A 177 4.71 -4.00 19.08
N TYR A 178 3.48 -3.88 19.57
CA TYR A 178 3.10 -4.35 20.89
C TYR A 178 1.74 -5.04 20.84
N ALA A 179 1.59 -6.08 21.67
CA ALA A 179 0.35 -6.82 21.80
C ALA A 179 -0.68 -6.04 22.64
N LYS A 180 -1.91 -6.54 22.68
CA LYS A 180 -2.91 -6.09 23.65
C LYS A 180 -2.59 -6.69 25.02
N ASP A 181 -2.89 -5.94 26.09
CA ASP A 181 -2.73 -6.36 27.49
C ASP A 181 -1.26 -6.59 27.89
N GLU A 182 -0.31 -6.16 27.04
CA GLU A 182 1.13 -6.15 27.35
C GLU A 182 1.40 -5.10 28.43
N ARG A 183 2.18 -5.49 29.47
CA ARG A 183 2.50 -4.66 30.63
C ARG A 183 3.94 -4.16 30.56
N PHE A 184 4.11 -2.85 30.71
CA PHE A 184 5.41 -2.19 30.76
C PHE A 184 5.60 -1.41 32.06
N GLU A 185 6.79 -1.53 32.66
CA GLU A 185 7.22 -0.80 33.84
C GLU A 185 8.40 0.11 33.45
N ILE A 186 8.13 1.43 33.44
CA ILE A 186 9.06 2.46 32.95
C ILE A 186 9.13 3.57 33.98
N GLY A 187 10.19 3.59 34.79
CA GLY A 187 10.31 4.48 35.94
C GLY A 187 9.17 4.24 36.93
N GLU A 188 8.42 5.29 37.27
CA GLU A 188 7.25 5.21 38.15
C GLU A 188 5.95 4.79 37.41
N HIS A 189 6.01 4.59 36.09
CA HIS A 189 4.84 4.31 35.28
C HIS A 189 4.64 2.83 35.05
N VAL A 190 3.40 2.40 35.26
CA VAL A 190 2.90 1.09 34.87
C VAL A 190 1.91 1.28 33.73
N ILE A 191 2.24 0.79 32.55
CA ILE A 191 1.42 0.91 31.34
C ILE A 191 0.91 -0.47 30.97
N VAL A 192 -0.40 -0.60 30.77
CA VAL A 192 -1.02 -1.79 30.16
C VAL A 192 -1.66 -1.37 28.86
N THR A 193 -1.23 -1.97 27.77
CA THR A 193 -1.67 -1.59 26.42
C THR A 193 -3.12 -1.99 26.16
N PRO A 194 -4.00 -1.08 25.71
CA PRO A 194 -5.43 -1.37 25.58
C PRO A 194 -5.77 -2.20 24.33
N ARG A 195 -4.86 -2.25 23.35
CA ARG A 195 -4.99 -2.99 22.08
C ARG A 195 -3.61 -3.22 21.46
N ALA A 196 -3.51 -4.23 20.60
CA ALA A 196 -2.33 -4.42 19.77
C ALA A 196 -2.20 -3.27 18.77
N ASN A 197 -0.99 -2.73 18.64
CA ASN A 197 -0.69 -1.63 17.72
C ASN A 197 0.83 -1.50 17.47
N ARG A 198 1.24 -0.42 16.78
CA ARG A 198 2.63 -0.14 16.43
C ARG A 198 3.00 1.34 16.48
N VAL A 199 4.25 1.64 16.81
CA VAL A 199 4.90 2.94 16.60
C VAL A 199 5.89 2.81 15.43
N ILE A 200 5.80 3.69 14.45
CA ILE A 200 6.71 3.75 13.30
C ILE A 200 7.58 5.00 13.46
N LEU A 201 8.87 4.78 13.61
CA LEU A 201 9.91 5.80 13.59
C LEU A 201 10.57 5.78 12.21
N ALA A 202 10.19 6.73 11.35
CA ALA A 202 10.56 6.76 9.95
C ALA A 202 11.75 7.70 9.71
N THR A 203 12.76 7.23 8.97
CA THR A 203 13.87 8.08 8.50
C THR A 203 13.48 8.87 7.25
N ARG A 204 14.17 9.99 7.03
CA ARG A 204 14.09 10.79 5.79
C ARG A 204 15.49 11.14 5.30
N PRO A 205 16.26 10.15 4.79
CA PRO A 205 17.59 10.40 4.28
C PRO A 205 17.57 11.35 3.08
N GLU A 206 18.68 12.06 2.89
CA GLU A 206 18.86 12.93 1.73
C GLU A 206 18.80 12.10 0.43
N GLY A 207 18.18 12.65 -0.62
CA GLY A 207 18.05 11.97 -1.92
C GLY A 207 16.88 10.99 -2.03
N ALA A 208 16.11 10.74 -0.95
CA ALA A 208 14.90 9.91 -0.98
C ALA A 208 13.70 10.61 -1.68
N VAL A 209 13.87 11.00 -2.94
CA VAL A 209 12.86 11.69 -3.75
C VAL A 209 12.00 10.67 -4.51
N MET A 210 10.68 10.88 -4.51
CA MET A 210 9.72 9.98 -5.17
C MET A 210 9.52 10.34 -6.65
N ALA A 211 10.63 10.41 -7.38
CA ALA A 211 10.67 10.75 -8.79
C ALA A 211 11.78 9.99 -9.51
N PHE A 212 11.70 9.93 -10.84
CA PHE A 212 12.79 9.42 -11.66
C PHE A 212 13.99 10.39 -11.64
N ASP A 213 15.19 9.82 -11.68
CA ASP A 213 16.43 10.58 -11.76
C ASP A 213 16.50 11.32 -13.11
N PRO A 214 17.00 12.57 -13.15
CA PRO A 214 17.12 13.32 -14.39
C PRO A 214 17.90 12.60 -15.51
N GLY A 215 18.85 11.73 -15.17
CA GLY A 215 19.59 10.92 -16.13
C GLY A 215 18.74 9.85 -16.82
N LEU A 216 17.70 9.34 -16.14
CA LEU A 216 16.76 8.36 -16.71
C LEU A 216 15.66 9.01 -17.54
N GLU A 217 15.40 10.30 -17.34
CA GLU A 217 14.33 11.08 -17.97
C GLU A 217 14.28 10.89 -19.49
N LYS A 218 15.43 10.93 -20.17
CA LYS A 218 15.51 10.74 -21.64
C LYS A 218 15.16 9.32 -22.11
N PHE A 219 15.25 8.34 -21.23
CA PHE A 219 15.00 6.92 -21.50
C PHE A 219 13.61 6.44 -21.06
N LEU A 220 12.81 7.27 -20.37
CA LEU A 220 11.47 6.89 -19.93
C LEU A 220 10.57 6.38 -21.07
N PRO A 221 10.57 6.97 -22.29
CA PRO A 221 9.79 6.41 -23.39
C PRO A 221 10.22 4.98 -23.75
N GLN A 222 11.53 4.72 -23.77
CA GLN A 222 12.06 3.38 -24.03
C GLN A 222 11.70 2.41 -22.89
N LEU A 223 11.84 2.83 -21.63
CA LEU A 223 11.47 2.01 -20.47
C LEU A 223 9.99 1.63 -20.51
N GLY A 224 9.12 2.58 -20.85
CA GLY A 224 7.69 2.35 -20.96
C GLY A 224 7.28 1.30 -21.99
N ARG A 225 8.09 1.12 -23.04
CA ARG A 225 7.88 0.07 -24.05
C ARG A 225 8.17 -1.33 -23.52
N GLU A 226 9.00 -1.45 -22.49
CA GLU A 226 9.42 -2.75 -21.92
C GLU A 226 8.44 -3.26 -20.82
N ILE A 227 7.43 -2.46 -20.46
CA ILE A 227 6.49 -2.73 -19.36
C ILE A 227 5.03 -2.59 -19.80
N ASP A 228 4.14 -3.37 -19.20
CA ASP A 228 2.70 -3.35 -19.47
C ASP A 228 1.92 -2.58 -18.40
N VAL A 229 2.41 -2.63 -17.16
CA VAL A 229 1.79 -2.00 -15.99
C VAL A 229 2.85 -1.40 -15.06
N ALA A 230 2.60 -0.20 -14.56
CA ALA A 230 3.42 0.42 -13.52
C ALA A 230 2.60 0.74 -12.26
N PHE A 231 3.13 0.36 -11.11
CA PHE A 231 2.62 0.67 -9.78
C PHE A 231 3.41 1.83 -9.21
N LEU A 232 2.70 2.91 -8.91
CA LEU A 232 3.26 4.18 -8.48
C LEU A 232 2.77 4.48 -7.06
N ALA A 233 3.71 4.75 -6.17
CA ALA A 233 3.47 5.03 -4.77
C ALA A 233 4.56 5.96 -4.22
N GLY A 234 4.35 6.46 -3.00
CA GLY A 234 5.29 7.37 -2.34
C GLY A 234 4.98 8.85 -2.54
N PHE A 235 3.98 9.24 -3.34
CA PHE A 235 3.62 10.66 -3.51
C PHE A 235 3.26 11.39 -2.20
N HIS A 236 2.96 10.66 -1.13
CA HIS A 236 2.78 11.23 0.21
C HIS A 236 4.06 11.86 0.82
N TYR A 237 5.23 11.57 0.25
CA TYR A 237 6.50 12.22 0.59
C TYR A 237 6.74 13.55 -0.14
N ALA A 238 5.86 13.94 -1.06
CA ALA A 238 5.96 15.22 -1.75
C ALA A 238 6.02 16.38 -0.75
N PRO A 239 6.73 17.48 -1.07
CA PRO A 239 6.74 18.68 -0.24
C PRO A 239 5.32 19.23 -0.10
N SER A 240 5.01 19.82 1.06
CA SER A 240 3.69 20.41 1.32
C SER A 240 3.61 21.90 0.97
N GLU A 241 4.77 22.56 0.81
CA GLU A 241 4.84 23.97 0.37
C GLU A 241 4.33 24.08 -1.08
N GLU A 242 3.51 25.09 -1.37
CA GLU A 242 2.74 25.18 -2.61
C GLU A 242 3.63 25.28 -3.87
N GLY A 243 4.68 26.10 -3.83
CA GLY A 243 5.62 26.27 -4.94
C GLY A 243 6.44 25.01 -5.21
N GLU A 244 7.01 24.42 -4.16
CA GLU A 244 7.77 23.18 -4.22
C GLU A 244 6.91 21.99 -4.67
N LEU A 245 5.69 21.87 -4.13
CA LEU A 245 4.74 20.84 -4.51
C LEU A 245 4.38 20.96 -5.98
N LYS A 246 4.08 22.17 -6.45
CA LYS A 246 3.74 22.40 -7.85
C LYS A 246 4.89 21.98 -8.77
N ALA A 247 6.12 22.40 -8.49
CA ALA A 247 7.29 22.04 -9.29
C ALA A 247 7.57 20.52 -9.28
N TYR A 248 7.40 19.89 -8.12
CA TYR A 248 7.51 18.44 -7.95
C TYR A 248 6.46 17.68 -8.78
N LEU A 249 5.18 18.09 -8.69
CA LEU A 249 4.08 17.45 -9.42
C LEU A 249 4.21 17.65 -10.93
N GLU A 250 4.55 18.86 -11.39
CA GLU A 250 4.78 19.13 -12.82
C GLU A 250 5.90 18.25 -13.39
N THR A 251 7.00 18.08 -12.64
CA THR A 251 8.09 17.21 -13.06
C THR A 251 7.69 15.74 -13.05
N SER A 252 7.06 15.28 -11.96
CA SER A 252 6.62 13.90 -11.83
C SER A 252 5.63 13.51 -12.92
N MET A 253 4.60 14.33 -13.17
CA MET A 253 3.58 14.05 -14.17
C MET A 253 4.14 14.09 -15.58
N ARG A 254 5.09 15.00 -15.87
CA ARG A 254 5.85 14.97 -17.12
C ARG A 254 6.61 13.67 -17.30
N SER A 255 7.33 13.18 -16.28
CA SER A 255 8.03 11.89 -16.37
C SER A 255 7.05 10.73 -16.62
N LEU A 256 5.88 10.72 -15.96
CA LEU A 256 4.85 9.71 -16.22
C LEU A 256 4.25 9.80 -17.63
N HIS A 257 4.07 11.02 -18.15
CA HIS A 257 3.66 11.24 -19.53
C HIS A 257 4.68 10.65 -20.50
N ARG A 258 5.97 10.93 -20.28
CA ARG A 258 7.07 10.39 -21.09
C ARG A 258 7.14 8.88 -21.06
N LEU A 259 6.93 8.27 -19.90
CA LEU A 259 6.86 6.82 -19.75
C LEU A 259 5.80 6.19 -20.67
N LYS A 260 4.72 6.90 -21.01
CA LYS A 260 3.66 6.39 -21.90
C LYS A 260 3.91 6.66 -23.39
N GLU A 261 4.87 7.52 -23.76
CA GLU A 261 5.03 8.03 -25.13
C GLU A 261 5.21 6.93 -26.19
N GLN A 262 5.98 5.89 -25.90
CA GLN A 262 6.20 4.75 -26.82
C GLN A 262 5.37 3.51 -26.46
N ASN A 263 4.50 3.61 -25.45
CA ASN A 263 3.54 2.58 -25.10
C ASN A 263 2.21 3.19 -24.64
N PRO A 264 1.32 3.58 -25.57
CA PRO A 264 -0.01 4.09 -25.24
C PRO A 264 -0.90 3.06 -24.51
N ASN A 265 -0.52 1.78 -24.51
CA ASN A 265 -1.22 0.72 -23.81
C ASN A 265 -0.72 0.49 -22.38
N LEU A 266 0.39 1.12 -21.98
CA LEU A 266 0.89 1.09 -20.61
C LEU A 266 -0.18 1.60 -19.65
N ARG A 267 -0.41 0.85 -18.57
CA ARG A 267 -1.32 1.26 -17.51
C ARG A 267 -0.59 1.60 -16.24
N LEU A 268 -1.01 2.69 -15.61
CA LEU A 268 -0.46 3.18 -14.36
C LEU A 268 -1.49 2.97 -13.26
N HIS A 269 -1.01 2.52 -12.10
CA HIS A 269 -1.80 2.36 -10.89
C HIS A 269 -1.18 3.20 -9.77
N PHE A 270 -2.01 4.00 -9.09
CA PHE A 270 -1.61 4.73 -7.90
C PHE A 270 -2.06 3.98 -6.64
N GLU A 271 -1.10 3.52 -5.83
CA GLU A 271 -1.38 2.98 -4.49
C GLU A 271 -1.33 4.13 -3.48
N TYR A 272 -2.48 4.42 -2.89
CA TYR A 272 -2.67 5.62 -2.09
C TYR A 272 -2.06 5.49 -0.69
N VAL A 273 -1.47 6.59 -0.24
CA VAL A 273 -1.19 6.85 1.17
C VAL A 273 -1.48 8.33 1.41
N PRO A 274 -2.09 8.69 2.54
CA PRO A 274 -2.41 10.08 2.80
C PRO A 274 -1.19 10.97 3.03
N MET A 275 -1.29 12.21 2.56
CA MET A 275 -0.37 13.29 2.97
C MET A 275 -0.81 13.87 4.33
N SER A 276 0.11 14.53 5.04
CA SER A 276 -0.23 15.21 6.29
C SER A 276 -1.10 16.45 6.08
N GLU A 277 -0.90 17.17 4.96
CA GLU A 277 -1.57 18.44 4.67
C GLU A 277 -2.68 18.30 3.63
N ASP A 278 -3.92 18.59 4.03
CA ASP A 278 -5.12 18.41 3.19
C ASP A 278 -5.06 19.20 1.86
N ARG A 279 -4.45 20.39 1.85
CA ARG A 279 -4.32 21.21 0.63
C ARG A 279 -3.33 20.57 -0.35
N ALA A 280 -2.18 20.14 0.15
CA ALA A 280 -1.16 19.47 -0.65
C ALA A 280 -1.69 18.12 -1.18
N GLU A 281 -2.40 17.38 -0.34
CA GLU A 281 -3.04 16.11 -0.68
C GLU A 281 -4.02 16.23 -1.85
N ARG A 282 -4.90 17.25 -1.82
CA ARG A 282 -5.82 17.53 -2.92
C ARG A 282 -5.07 17.84 -4.22
N ALA A 283 -4.02 18.66 -4.16
CA ALA A 283 -3.25 19.02 -5.35
C ALA A 283 -2.55 17.80 -5.94
N MET A 284 -1.95 16.96 -5.10
CA MET A 284 -1.33 15.69 -5.49
C MET A 284 -2.35 14.74 -6.15
N LEU A 285 -3.50 14.51 -5.52
CA LEU A 285 -4.52 13.61 -6.06
C LEU A 285 -5.07 14.08 -7.42
N LYS A 286 -5.29 15.38 -7.61
CA LYS A 286 -5.70 15.94 -8.90
C LYS A 286 -4.63 15.79 -9.98
N ALA A 287 -3.36 16.05 -9.64
CA ALA A 287 -2.26 15.88 -10.57
C ALA A 287 -2.10 14.41 -10.98
N VAL A 288 -2.08 13.50 -10.00
CA VAL A 288 -1.98 12.06 -10.23
C VAL A 288 -3.14 11.53 -11.08
N GLY A 289 -4.39 11.91 -10.76
CA GLY A 289 -5.58 11.48 -11.51
C GLY A 289 -5.60 11.94 -12.96
N SER A 290 -4.81 12.96 -13.33
CA SER A 290 -4.70 13.41 -14.73
C SER A 290 -3.81 12.53 -15.61
N GLU A 291 -2.89 11.75 -15.01
CA GLU A 291 -1.94 10.92 -15.75
C GLU A 291 -2.12 9.42 -15.52
N ILE A 292 -2.73 9.02 -14.40
CA ILE A 292 -2.82 7.63 -13.94
C ILE A 292 -4.26 7.10 -14.09
N GLN A 293 -4.40 5.86 -14.58
CA GLN A 293 -5.71 5.28 -14.88
C GLN A 293 -6.36 4.57 -13.68
N SER A 294 -5.58 3.87 -12.85
CA SER A 294 -6.11 3.08 -11.74
C SER A 294 -5.71 3.65 -10.37
N PHE A 295 -6.60 3.53 -9.39
CA PHE A 295 -6.41 4.00 -8.02
C PHE A 295 -6.77 2.91 -7.00
N GLY A 296 -5.86 2.60 -6.08
CA GLY A 296 -6.05 1.65 -4.96
C GLY A 296 -6.28 2.38 -3.64
N ILE A 297 -7.31 1.98 -2.89
CA ILE A 297 -7.70 2.63 -1.63
C ILE A 297 -8.43 1.67 -0.67
N ASN A 298 -8.40 1.93 0.64
CA ASN A 298 -9.20 1.19 1.64
C ASN A 298 -10.39 2.00 2.22
N GLU A 299 -11.14 1.38 3.14
CA GLU A 299 -12.33 1.94 3.77
C GLU A 299 -12.06 3.14 4.69
N ASN A 300 -10.84 3.26 5.23
CA ASN A 300 -10.45 4.40 6.06
C ASN A 300 -9.99 5.58 5.22
N GLU A 301 -9.21 5.29 4.19
CA GLU A 301 -8.66 6.25 3.25
C GLU A 301 -9.76 6.93 2.42
N ILE A 302 -10.78 6.20 1.95
CA ILE A 302 -11.88 6.80 1.18
C ILE A 302 -12.60 7.88 1.99
N LYS A 303 -12.82 7.67 3.30
CA LYS A 303 -13.45 8.66 4.18
C LYS A 303 -12.62 9.94 4.25
N ARG A 304 -11.28 9.81 4.27
CA ARG A 304 -10.36 10.95 4.24
C ARG A 304 -10.44 11.69 2.91
N VAL A 305 -10.38 10.98 1.78
CA VAL A 305 -10.43 11.61 0.45
C VAL A 305 -11.78 12.31 0.25
N LEU A 306 -12.90 11.67 0.58
CA LEU A 306 -14.23 12.31 0.53
C LEU A 306 -14.29 13.59 1.38
N ARG A 307 -13.71 13.58 2.59
CA ARG A 307 -13.63 14.77 3.46
C ARG A 307 -12.88 15.91 2.78
N ILE A 308 -11.66 15.66 2.27
CA ILE A 308 -10.84 16.75 1.73
C ILE A 308 -11.45 17.35 0.46
N PHE A 309 -12.22 16.59 -0.31
CA PHE A 309 -12.95 17.06 -1.50
C PHE A 309 -14.37 17.57 -1.19
N GLY A 310 -14.78 17.64 0.08
CA GLY A 310 -16.08 18.22 0.47
C GLY A 310 -17.29 17.32 0.23
N HIS A 311 -17.09 16.02 0.01
CA HIS A 311 -18.14 15.01 -0.15
C HIS A 311 -18.60 14.46 1.21
N GLY A 312 -19.07 15.37 2.08
CA GLY A 312 -19.45 15.07 3.46
C GLY A 312 -20.63 14.08 3.56
N LYS A 313 -21.58 14.14 2.62
CA LYS A 313 -22.75 13.27 2.60
C LYS A 313 -22.37 11.80 2.41
N GLU A 314 -21.51 11.53 1.44
CA GLU A 314 -21.01 10.19 1.11
C GLU A 314 -20.14 9.66 2.27
N ARG A 315 -19.26 10.50 2.83
CA ARG A 315 -18.44 10.17 4.00
C ARG A 315 -19.30 9.76 5.21
N GLU A 316 -20.29 10.58 5.56
CA GLU A 316 -21.20 10.29 6.67
C GLU A 316 -22.04 9.04 6.44
N ALA A 317 -22.40 8.75 5.18
CA ALA A 317 -23.11 7.51 4.86
C ALA A 317 -22.25 6.28 5.15
N ILE A 318 -20.95 6.33 4.83
CA ILE A 318 -19.98 5.28 5.17
C ILE A 318 -19.81 5.18 6.68
N GLU A 319 -19.65 6.29 7.40
CA GLU A 319 -19.49 6.29 8.87
C GLU A 319 -20.71 5.73 9.60
N ARG A 320 -21.92 6.03 9.12
CA ARG A 320 -23.16 5.51 9.71
C ARG A 320 -23.38 4.03 9.42
N ASN A 321 -23.04 3.58 8.21
CA ASN A 321 -23.26 2.20 7.77
C ASN A 321 -22.29 1.84 6.65
N GLU A 322 -21.09 1.41 7.03
CA GLU A 322 -20.09 0.95 6.08
C GLU A 322 -20.53 -0.39 5.45
N CYS A 323 -20.81 -0.36 4.15
CA CYS A 323 -21.20 -1.52 3.36
C CYS A 323 -20.82 -1.34 1.89
N ALA A 324 -20.94 -2.39 1.08
CA ALA A 324 -20.59 -2.33 -0.34
C ALA A 324 -21.30 -1.20 -1.09
N TYR A 325 -22.56 -0.90 -0.76
CA TYR A 325 -23.29 0.20 -1.40
C TYR A 325 -22.73 1.58 -1.03
N THR A 326 -22.50 1.87 0.25
CA THR A 326 -22.00 3.19 0.69
C THR A 326 -20.57 3.43 0.22
N LEU A 327 -19.75 2.37 0.18
CA LEU A 327 -18.41 2.41 -0.41
C LEU A 327 -18.47 2.64 -1.92
N TYR A 328 -19.34 1.93 -2.66
CA TYR A 328 -19.56 2.16 -4.09
C TYR A 328 -19.96 3.61 -4.39
N ASP A 329 -20.92 4.17 -3.66
CA ASP A 329 -21.38 5.55 -3.91
C ASP A 329 -20.26 6.56 -3.66
N GLY A 330 -19.46 6.36 -2.61
CA GLY A 330 -18.25 7.13 -2.36
C GLY A 330 -17.21 6.99 -3.47
N VAL A 331 -16.93 5.77 -3.93
CA VAL A 331 -15.99 5.50 -5.01
C VAL A 331 -16.44 6.16 -6.31
N ARG A 332 -17.73 6.04 -6.68
CA ARG A 332 -18.30 6.69 -7.87
C ARG A 332 -18.11 8.20 -7.79
N ARG A 333 -18.33 8.80 -6.63
CA ARG A 333 -18.10 10.24 -6.42
C ARG A 333 -16.63 10.63 -6.62
N LEU A 334 -15.69 9.86 -6.08
CA LEU A 334 -14.27 10.12 -6.26
C LEU A 334 -13.81 9.90 -7.71
N MET A 335 -14.39 8.92 -8.40
CA MET A 335 -14.14 8.71 -9.83
C MET A 335 -14.56 9.93 -10.66
N GLU A 336 -15.70 10.55 -10.34
CA GLU A 336 -16.16 11.78 -10.98
C GLU A 336 -15.26 12.99 -10.68
N GLU A 337 -14.79 13.14 -9.43
CA GLU A 337 -13.95 14.27 -9.00
C GLU A 337 -12.50 14.17 -9.50
N LEU A 338 -11.94 12.96 -9.55
CA LEU A 338 -10.51 12.72 -9.81
C LEU A 338 -10.21 12.19 -11.21
N GLY A 339 -11.21 11.67 -11.92
CA GLY A 339 -11.07 11.26 -13.32
C GLY A 339 -10.44 9.88 -13.57
N PHE A 340 -10.15 9.09 -12.53
CA PHE A 340 -9.63 7.73 -12.67
C PHE A 340 -10.54 6.84 -13.53
N GLU A 341 -9.95 5.99 -14.35
CA GLU A 341 -10.69 4.99 -15.14
C GLU A 341 -11.13 3.80 -14.29
N ARG A 342 -10.35 3.46 -13.25
CA ARG A 342 -10.59 2.34 -12.34
C ARG A 342 -10.28 2.74 -10.91
N ILE A 343 -11.19 2.45 -9.99
CA ILE A 343 -10.91 2.55 -8.55
C ILE A 343 -11.19 1.19 -7.93
N GLN A 344 -10.17 0.63 -7.26
CA GLN A 344 -10.29 -0.59 -6.48
C GLN A 344 -10.28 -0.23 -5.01
N LEU A 345 -11.45 -0.36 -4.37
CA LEU A 345 -11.56 -0.29 -2.94
C LEU A 345 -11.46 -1.69 -2.35
N HIS A 346 -10.46 -1.92 -1.51
CA HIS A 346 -10.28 -3.16 -0.80
C HIS A 346 -10.76 -3.03 0.65
N ASN A 347 -11.59 -3.96 1.12
CA ASN A 347 -12.07 -4.04 2.50
C ASN A 347 -11.99 -5.49 3.02
N LEU A 348 -12.17 -5.69 4.33
CA LEU A 348 -12.16 -6.99 4.96
C LEU A 348 -13.26 -7.90 4.38
N GLY A 349 -12.84 -8.93 3.65
CA GLY A 349 -13.72 -9.97 3.12
C GLY A 349 -14.48 -9.62 1.85
N TYR A 350 -14.30 -8.43 1.28
CA TYR A 350 -14.85 -8.08 -0.03
C TYR A 350 -14.16 -6.86 -0.65
N TYR A 351 -14.22 -6.77 -1.97
CA TYR A 351 -13.75 -5.62 -2.74
C TYR A 351 -14.91 -4.96 -3.46
N VAL A 352 -14.81 -3.64 -3.61
CA VAL A 352 -15.70 -2.83 -4.47
C VAL A 352 -14.83 -2.19 -5.54
N VAL A 353 -15.01 -2.62 -6.79
CA VAL A 353 -14.26 -2.09 -7.92
C VAL A 353 -15.21 -1.37 -8.85
N VAL A 354 -14.88 -0.14 -9.22
CA VAL A 354 -15.63 0.64 -10.20
C VAL A 354 -14.73 0.90 -11.39
N VAL A 355 -15.24 0.66 -12.60
CA VAL A 355 -14.55 0.90 -13.87
C VAL A 355 -15.41 1.75 -14.79
N LYS A 356 -14.81 2.78 -15.39
CA LYS A 356 -15.45 3.67 -16.35
C LYS A 356 -15.64 2.95 -17.69
N LYS A 357 -16.76 3.21 -18.37
CA LYS A 357 -17.05 2.68 -19.71
C LYS A 357 -16.79 3.74 -20.79
N PRO A 358 -16.27 3.32 -21.97
CA PRO A 358 -15.80 1.97 -22.30
C PRO A 358 -14.53 1.60 -21.51
N TYR A 359 -14.40 0.31 -21.16
CA TYR A 359 -13.21 -0.23 -20.49
C TYR A 359 -12.52 -1.24 -21.41
N ARG A 360 -11.18 -1.25 -21.42
CA ARG A 360 -10.42 -2.07 -22.38
C ARG A 360 -10.44 -3.56 -22.06
N VAL A 361 -10.57 -3.90 -20.78
CA VAL A 361 -10.55 -5.28 -20.29
C VAL A 361 -12.00 -5.73 -20.03
N PRO A 362 -12.39 -6.97 -20.39
CA PRO A 362 -13.70 -7.51 -20.06
C PRO A 362 -13.96 -7.46 -18.55
N ILE A 363 -15.17 -7.07 -18.16
CA ILE A 363 -15.54 -6.86 -16.76
C ILE A 363 -15.44 -8.18 -15.97
N GLU A 364 -15.70 -9.31 -16.61
CA GLU A 364 -15.55 -10.64 -16.05
C GLU A 364 -14.08 -10.95 -15.71
N HIS A 365 -13.14 -10.49 -16.53
CA HIS A 365 -11.70 -10.65 -16.25
C HIS A 365 -11.26 -9.73 -15.10
N VAL A 366 -11.83 -8.52 -14.99
CA VAL A 366 -11.62 -7.65 -13.82
C VAL A 366 -12.06 -8.34 -12.52
N ARG A 367 -13.19 -9.05 -12.53
CA ARG A 367 -13.62 -9.88 -11.39
C ARG A 367 -12.64 -11.01 -11.11
N GLU A 368 -12.19 -11.73 -12.13
CA GLU A 368 -11.23 -12.82 -11.97
C GLU A 368 -9.93 -12.33 -11.37
N ALA A 369 -9.46 -11.16 -11.78
CA ALA A 369 -8.31 -10.47 -11.21
C ALA A 369 -8.49 -10.16 -9.71
N CYS A 370 -9.68 -9.72 -9.29
CA CYS A 370 -10.02 -9.53 -7.88
C CYS A 370 -9.99 -10.85 -7.09
N LEU A 371 -10.48 -11.95 -7.67
CA LEU A 371 -10.42 -13.27 -7.02
C LEU A 371 -8.99 -13.81 -6.94
N TYR A 372 -8.17 -13.57 -7.97
CA TYR A 372 -6.74 -13.88 -7.97
C TYR A 372 -6.03 -13.11 -6.84
N ALA A 373 -6.24 -11.79 -6.76
CA ALA A 373 -5.66 -10.95 -5.71
C ALA A 373 -6.09 -11.35 -4.29
N SER A 374 -7.39 -11.65 -4.11
CA SER A 374 -7.92 -12.19 -2.86
C SER A 374 -7.25 -13.51 -2.48
N SER A 375 -6.91 -14.35 -3.46
CA SER A 375 -6.22 -15.62 -3.25
C SER A 375 -4.77 -15.42 -2.84
N VAL A 376 -4.05 -14.53 -3.52
CA VAL A 376 -2.69 -14.13 -3.14
C VAL A 376 -2.70 -13.57 -1.73
N ASN A 377 -3.59 -12.62 -1.42
CA ASN A 377 -3.67 -12.04 -0.09
C ASN A 377 -4.06 -13.08 0.98
N GLY A 378 -4.95 -14.02 0.68
CA GLY A 378 -5.31 -15.11 1.60
C GLY A 378 -4.11 -16.00 1.95
N ILE A 379 -3.27 -16.36 0.98
CA ILE A 379 -2.06 -17.14 1.21
C ILE A 379 -1.00 -16.34 1.98
N LYS A 380 -0.81 -15.05 1.63
CA LYS A 380 0.07 -14.14 2.38
C LYS A 380 -0.38 -13.99 3.84
N ALA A 381 -1.67 -13.79 4.07
CA ALA A 381 -2.24 -13.70 5.41
C ALA A 381 -1.98 -14.98 6.22
N LYS A 382 -2.17 -16.14 5.60
CA LYS A 382 -2.02 -17.44 6.26
C LYS A 382 -0.57 -17.81 6.60
N TYR A 383 0.39 -17.43 5.75
CA TYR A 383 1.77 -17.92 5.88
C TYR A 383 2.83 -16.82 6.04
N GLY A 384 2.46 -15.55 5.90
CA GLY A 384 3.40 -14.44 5.78
C GLY A 384 4.19 -14.44 4.47
N GLY A 385 5.15 -13.53 4.37
CA GLY A 385 6.08 -13.44 3.25
C GLY A 385 5.42 -13.11 1.90
N TYR A 386 6.06 -13.59 0.83
CA TYR A 386 5.63 -13.39 -0.55
C TYR A 386 5.09 -14.69 -1.14
N VAL A 387 3.95 -14.61 -1.83
CA VAL A 387 3.27 -15.78 -2.38
C VAL A 387 3.91 -16.21 -3.70
N ARG A 388 4.12 -17.52 -3.86
CA ARG A 388 4.60 -18.15 -5.08
C ARG A 388 3.50 -19.00 -5.76
N PRO A 389 3.55 -19.23 -7.08
CA PRO A 389 2.51 -19.96 -7.81
C PRO A 389 2.20 -21.35 -7.23
N GLU A 390 3.22 -22.06 -6.76
CA GLU A 390 3.06 -23.43 -6.25
C GLU A 390 2.19 -23.50 -4.99
N ARG A 391 2.15 -22.41 -4.22
CA ARG A 391 1.31 -22.31 -3.01
C ARG A 391 -0.01 -21.61 -3.29
N LEU A 392 -0.10 -20.78 -4.32
CA LEU A 392 -1.32 -20.04 -4.66
C LEU A 392 -2.51 -20.97 -4.93
N VAL A 393 -2.27 -22.14 -5.52
CA VAL A 393 -3.30 -23.15 -5.81
C VAL A 393 -4.08 -23.60 -4.56
N GLU A 394 -3.46 -23.53 -3.38
CA GLU A 394 -4.11 -23.87 -2.10
C GLU A 394 -5.32 -22.97 -1.81
N ALA A 395 -5.29 -21.71 -2.26
CA ALA A 395 -6.41 -20.78 -2.07
C ALA A 395 -7.70 -21.27 -2.72
N GLY A 396 -7.62 -22.12 -3.76
CA GLY A 396 -8.78 -22.78 -4.36
C GLY A 396 -9.55 -23.73 -3.40
N GLY A 397 -8.93 -24.13 -2.29
CA GLY A 397 -9.53 -24.88 -1.20
C GLY A 397 -9.97 -24.02 -0.01
N ILE A 398 -9.60 -22.76 0.04
CA ILE A 398 -10.00 -21.82 1.10
C ILE A 398 -11.33 -21.19 0.68
N THR A 399 -12.32 -21.21 1.57
CA THR A 399 -13.63 -20.63 1.28
C THR A 399 -13.58 -19.10 1.34
N LEU A 400 -14.25 -18.45 0.39
CA LEU A 400 -14.51 -17.00 0.48
C LEU A 400 -15.35 -16.65 1.70
N SER A 401 -15.21 -15.43 2.21
CA SER A 401 -15.82 -15.03 3.47
C SER A 401 -17.34 -14.90 3.39
N ALA A 402 -18.02 -15.25 4.49
CA ALA A 402 -19.45 -14.99 4.65
C ALA A 402 -19.77 -13.47 4.66
N ILE A 403 -18.79 -12.65 5.09
CA ILE A 403 -18.88 -11.18 5.03
C ILE A 403 -19.11 -10.73 3.60
N GLY A 404 -18.28 -11.18 2.66
CA GLY A 404 -18.41 -10.77 1.26
C GLY A 404 -19.69 -11.24 0.59
N PHE A 405 -20.18 -12.45 0.89
CA PHE A 405 -21.48 -12.90 0.40
C PHE A 405 -22.63 -12.05 0.92
N ARG A 406 -22.59 -11.65 2.20
CA ARG A 406 -23.58 -10.74 2.76
C ARG A 406 -23.53 -9.36 2.10
N GLN A 407 -22.34 -8.89 1.72
CA GLN A 407 -22.19 -7.60 1.04
C GLN A 407 -22.75 -7.60 -0.39
N LEU A 408 -22.69 -8.74 -1.10
CA LEU A 408 -23.41 -8.92 -2.38
C LEU A 408 -24.92 -8.74 -2.20
N GLU A 409 -25.51 -9.36 -1.18
CA GLU A 409 -26.93 -9.26 -0.86
C GLU A 409 -27.33 -7.82 -0.50
N ILE A 410 -26.58 -7.19 0.42
CA ILE A 410 -26.80 -5.80 0.83
C ILE A 410 -26.72 -4.86 -0.37
N PHE A 411 -25.71 -5.02 -1.23
CA PHE A 411 -25.56 -4.19 -2.42
C PHE A 411 -26.77 -4.33 -3.35
N ALA A 412 -27.18 -5.57 -3.65
CA ALA A 412 -28.32 -5.83 -4.52
C ALA A 412 -29.63 -5.25 -3.97
N GLU A 413 -29.86 -5.38 -2.66
CA GLU A 413 -31.03 -4.79 -1.99
C GLU A 413 -31.04 -3.27 -2.07
N GLU A 414 -29.92 -2.61 -1.76
CA GLU A 414 -29.83 -1.15 -1.78
C GLU A 414 -29.98 -0.58 -3.19
N MET A 415 -29.44 -1.27 -4.21
CA MET A 415 -29.59 -0.90 -5.61
C MET A 415 -31.06 -1.03 -6.07
N ARG A 416 -31.76 -2.12 -5.71
CA ARG A 416 -33.19 -2.29 -6.02
C ARG A 416 -34.05 -1.24 -5.33
N LYS A 417 -33.80 -0.92 -4.05
CA LYS A 417 -34.50 0.14 -3.32
C LYS A 417 -34.36 1.51 -3.99
N ARG A 418 -33.27 1.73 -4.75
CA ARG A 418 -33.00 2.96 -5.52
C ARG A 418 -33.46 2.89 -6.97
N GLY A 419 -34.21 1.85 -7.34
CA GLY A 419 -34.80 1.70 -8.67
C GLY A 419 -33.84 1.18 -9.74
N ALA A 420 -32.64 0.71 -9.38
CA ALA A 420 -31.76 0.07 -10.35
C ALA A 420 -32.25 -1.35 -10.67
N THR A 421 -32.14 -1.72 -11.95
CA THR A 421 -32.43 -3.09 -12.40
C THR A 421 -31.22 -3.97 -12.10
N VAL A 422 -31.34 -4.83 -11.09
CA VAL A 422 -30.29 -5.78 -10.71
C VAL A 422 -30.54 -7.12 -11.42
N PRO A 423 -29.58 -7.63 -12.21
CA PRO A 423 -29.72 -8.91 -12.90
C PRO A 423 -30.02 -10.07 -11.93
N PRO A 424 -30.85 -11.06 -12.32
CA PRO A 424 -31.17 -12.20 -11.46
C PRO A 424 -29.94 -12.98 -10.99
N ASN A 425 -28.90 -13.04 -11.83
CA ASN A 425 -27.64 -13.72 -11.56
C ASN A 425 -26.62 -12.85 -10.79
N PHE A 426 -26.94 -11.62 -10.39
CA PHE A 426 -25.98 -10.71 -9.75
C PHE A 426 -25.29 -11.34 -8.54
N LEU A 427 -25.99 -12.06 -7.67
CA LEU A 427 -25.38 -12.69 -6.50
C LEU A 427 -24.35 -13.77 -6.88
N GLU A 428 -24.50 -14.38 -8.06
CA GLU A 428 -23.55 -15.34 -8.60
C GLU A 428 -22.50 -14.71 -9.49
N ASP A 429 -22.63 -13.44 -9.87
CA ASP A 429 -21.78 -12.79 -10.88
C ASP A 429 -20.96 -11.64 -10.29
N GLY A 430 -21.54 -10.88 -9.38
CA GLY A 430 -20.97 -9.73 -8.66
C GLY A 430 -20.87 -8.46 -9.50
N ILE A 431 -21.38 -8.46 -10.72
CA ILE A 431 -21.21 -7.38 -11.70
C ILE A 431 -22.55 -6.68 -11.93
N LEU A 432 -22.57 -5.36 -11.79
CA LEU A 432 -23.68 -4.52 -12.20
C LEU A 432 -23.18 -3.45 -13.17
N GLU A 433 -23.77 -3.42 -14.36
CA GLU A 433 -23.38 -2.48 -15.40
C GLU A 433 -24.37 -1.32 -15.52
N PHE A 434 -23.81 -0.12 -15.70
CA PHE A 434 -24.52 1.09 -16.09
C PHE A 434 -24.02 1.55 -17.47
N GLU A 435 -24.60 2.65 -17.95
CA GLU A 435 -24.16 3.28 -19.20
C GLU A 435 -22.73 3.82 -19.10
N SER A 436 -22.42 4.55 -18.02
CA SER A 436 -21.13 5.25 -17.85
C SER A 436 -20.04 4.43 -17.18
N HIS A 437 -20.38 3.37 -16.47
CA HIS A 437 -19.45 2.57 -15.66
C HIS A 437 -20.02 1.19 -15.35
N ALA A 438 -19.17 0.30 -14.82
CA ALA A 438 -19.57 -0.93 -14.16
C ALA A 438 -19.06 -0.95 -12.72
N VAL A 439 -19.79 -1.63 -11.85
CA VAL A 439 -19.39 -1.89 -10.46
C VAL A 439 -19.33 -3.39 -10.21
N LEU A 440 -18.26 -3.81 -9.55
CA LEU A 440 -18.01 -5.17 -9.13
C LEU A 440 -17.98 -5.22 -7.61
N VAL A 441 -18.78 -6.12 -7.03
CA VAL A 441 -18.70 -6.50 -5.62
C VAL A 441 -18.16 -7.92 -5.58
N VAL A 442 -16.95 -8.11 -5.07
CA VAL A 442 -16.25 -9.39 -5.13
C VAL A 442 -15.99 -9.90 -3.72
N PRO A 443 -16.57 -11.05 -3.30
CA PRO A 443 -16.23 -11.65 -2.02
C PRO A 443 -14.77 -12.07 -1.99
N ALA A 444 -14.11 -11.86 -0.85
CA ALA A 444 -12.70 -12.12 -0.64
C ALA A 444 -12.45 -13.09 0.52
N HIS A 445 -11.26 -13.70 0.55
CA HIS A 445 -10.83 -14.55 1.65
C HIS A 445 -10.63 -13.72 2.93
N VAL A 446 -10.96 -14.31 4.08
CA VAL A 446 -10.62 -13.79 5.40
C VAL A 446 -9.97 -14.93 6.16
N ILE A 447 -8.71 -14.72 6.57
CA ILE A 447 -7.98 -15.66 7.42
C ILE A 447 -8.18 -15.21 8.86
N GLN A 448 -8.64 -16.11 9.73
CA GLN A 448 -8.99 -15.77 11.11
C GLN A 448 -7.78 -15.36 11.94
N ASP A 449 -6.68 -16.10 11.81
CA ASP A 449 -5.43 -15.87 12.54
C ASP A 449 -4.29 -15.59 11.54
N PRO A 450 -4.20 -14.37 10.98
CA PRO A 450 -3.17 -14.05 10.01
C PRO A 450 -1.79 -13.96 10.68
N VAL A 451 -0.77 -14.53 10.03
CA VAL A 451 0.64 -14.45 10.44
C VAL A 451 1.22 -13.05 10.21
N SER A 452 0.75 -12.34 9.19
CA SER A 452 1.17 -10.97 8.89
C SER A 452 0.05 -10.19 8.22
N THR A 453 -0.04 -8.89 8.53
CA THR A 453 -0.98 -7.93 7.93
C THR A 453 -0.27 -6.80 7.18
N VAL A 454 1.07 -6.78 7.19
CA VAL A 454 1.88 -5.73 6.55
C VAL A 454 1.89 -5.91 5.03
N GLY A 455 1.67 -4.80 4.30
CA GLY A 455 1.67 -4.77 2.84
C GLY A 455 0.55 -5.58 2.19
N MET A 456 -0.55 -5.85 2.90
CA MET A 456 -1.73 -6.54 2.34
C MET A 456 -2.41 -5.71 1.25
N GLY A 457 -2.64 -4.41 1.50
CA GLY A 457 -3.21 -3.48 0.50
C GLY A 457 -2.40 -3.50 -0.80
N ASP A 458 -1.10 -3.27 -0.68
CA ASP A 458 -0.14 -3.34 -1.79
C ASP A 458 -0.22 -4.67 -2.55
N THR A 459 -0.34 -5.80 -1.84
CA THR A 459 -0.45 -7.14 -2.42
C THR A 459 -1.76 -7.31 -3.19
N ILE A 460 -2.87 -6.83 -2.62
CA ILE A 460 -4.21 -6.90 -3.23
C ILE A 460 -4.27 -6.05 -4.50
N SER A 461 -3.87 -4.77 -4.41
CA SER A 461 -3.94 -3.84 -5.52
C SER A 461 -3.02 -4.28 -6.67
N SER A 462 -1.77 -4.64 -6.36
CA SER A 462 -0.80 -5.04 -7.38
C SER A 462 -1.14 -6.35 -8.07
N SER A 463 -1.49 -7.39 -7.30
CA SER A 463 -1.84 -8.69 -7.87
C SER A 463 -3.11 -8.62 -8.71
N ALA A 464 -4.09 -7.80 -8.32
CA ALA A 464 -5.30 -7.59 -9.11
C ALA A 464 -4.94 -6.91 -10.43
N TYR A 465 -4.27 -5.77 -10.38
CA TYR A 465 -4.09 -4.98 -11.60
C TYR A 465 -3.07 -5.59 -12.56
N ALA A 466 -2.02 -6.27 -12.07
CA ALA A 466 -1.07 -6.98 -12.92
C ALA A 466 -1.73 -8.19 -13.61
N TYR A 467 -2.56 -8.95 -12.91
CA TYR A 467 -3.33 -10.04 -13.51
C TYR A 467 -4.36 -9.50 -14.53
N GLU A 468 -5.01 -8.39 -14.20
CA GLU A 468 -5.95 -7.72 -15.11
C GLU A 468 -5.25 -7.28 -16.41
N GLN A 469 -4.04 -6.69 -16.32
CA GLN A 469 -3.26 -6.28 -17.49
C GLN A 469 -2.51 -7.43 -18.17
N SER A 470 -2.60 -8.65 -17.65
CA SER A 470 -2.16 -9.87 -18.35
C SER A 470 -3.20 -10.35 -19.38
N TRP A 471 -4.33 -9.65 -19.51
CA TRP A 471 -5.36 -9.94 -20.52
C TRP A 471 -4.88 -9.55 -21.92
N SER A 472 -4.82 -10.53 -22.82
CA SER A 472 -4.34 -10.41 -24.21
C SER A 472 -5.47 -10.30 -25.23
#